data_AF-A0A931S5A2-F1
#
_entry.id   AF-A0A931S5A2-F1
#
_cell.length_a   1.000
_cell.length_b   1.000
_cell.length_c   1.000
_cell.angle_alpha   90.00
_cell.angle_beta   90.00
_cell.angle_gamma   90.00
#
_symmetry.space_group_name_H-M   'P 1'
#
loop_
_entity.id
_entity.type
_entity.pdbx_description
1 polymer ?
#
loop_
_entity_poly.entity_id
_entity_poly.type
_entity_poly.pdbx_seq_one_letter_code
_entity_poly.pdbx_strand_id
1 'polypeptide(L)'
;MRSLFFLLVAALSVVAGCLAPPRVPGDAPLTRLEEQGWKIFSREPCFSACHATSVAVTLPGSLDGFVPDLRKTARRTSDWYLAYLVNPRAVLPYSPMPSFGYLSRDEMKALAAFLQRLNRDVPAPKLRPVRPEEIPRTAKDFASYRAGRKVFSTYCAGCHGESGSGGGEVGHLLSPEPRDFTDAIWMSKQTESYLFSVIADGKANTAMPGFGDILTPMQRALVLRYIEYFADPVARERMELGFVAP
;
A
#
# COMPACT_ATOMS: atom_id res chain seq x y z
N MET A 1 21.07 7.79 -73.82
CA MET A 1 21.69 7.33 -72.56
C MET A 1 21.39 8.35 -71.47
N ARG A 2 20.82 7.89 -70.34
CA ARG A 2 20.69 8.53 -69.01
C ARG A 2 19.68 9.68 -68.90
N SER A 3 18.43 9.44 -68.49
CA SER A 3 17.88 8.97 -67.19
C SER A 3 17.42 10.11 -66.30
N LEU A 4 16.09 10.18 -66.17
CA LEU A 4 15.32 10.83 -65.11
C LEU A 4 15.99 10.67 -63.74
N PHE A 5 16.13 11.79 -63.02
CA PHE A 5 16.37 11.82 -61.59
C PHE A 5 15.14 12.45 -60.91
N PHE A 6 14.06 11.68 -60.86
CA PHE A 6 13.01 11.85 -59.86
C PHE A 6 13.48 11.09 -58.62
N LEU A 7 13.97 11.80 -57.60
CA LEU A 7 14.29 11.19 -56.31
C LEU A 7 13.19 11.57 -55.31
N LEU A 8 12.42 10.54 -54.97
CA LEU A 8 11.44 10.43 -53.90
C LEU A 8 11.80 11.30 -52.67
N VAL A 9 10.92 12.25 -52.36
CA VAL A 9 10.71 12.68 -50.98
C VAL A 9 10.00 11.51 -50.30
N ALA A 10 10.77 10.65 -49.63
CA ALA A 10 10.22 9.61 -48.77
C ALA A 10 9.47 10.30 -47.63
N ALA A 11 8.15 10.15 -47.62
CA ALA A 11 7.31 10.49 -46.50
C ALA A 11 7.80 9.68 -45.28
N LEU A 12 8.49 10.34 -44.35
CA LEU A 12 8.60 9.84 -42.99
C LEU A 12 7.21 9.90 -42.37
N SER A 13 6.43 8.83 -42.57
CA SER A 13 5.33 8.51 -41.69
C SER A 13 5.91 8.31 -40.29
N VAL A 14 5.79 9.35 -39.47
CA VAL A 14 5.86 9.21 -38.01
C VAL A 14 4.67 8.32 -37.66
N VAL A 15 4.89 7.01 -37.67
CA VAL A 15 4.01 6.10 -36.94
C VAL A 15 4.16 6.57 -35.51
N ALA A 16 3.12 7.23 -34.99
CA ALA A 16 2.95 7.44 -33.57
C ALA A 16 3.12 6.06 -32.93
N GLY A 17 4.31 5.80 -32.41
CA GLY A 17 4.67 4.51 -31.83
C GLY A 17 3.77 4.34 -30.62
N CYS A 18 2.65 3.66 -30.80
CA CYS A 18 1.87 3.14 -29.69
C CYS A 18 2.85 2.32 -28.87
N LEU A 19 3.28 2.85 -27.72
CA LEU A 19 4.09 2.15 -26.74
C LEU A 19 3.38 0.82 -26.47
N ALA A 20 3.93 -0.26 -27.03
CA ALA A 20 3.40 -1.59 -26.81
C ALA A 20 3.44 -1.88 -25.31
N PRO A 21 2.44 -2.58 -24.75
CA PRO A 21 2.47 -2.96 -23.36
C PRO A 21 3.77 -3.71 -23.03
N PRO A 22 4.37 -3.47 -21.86
CA PRO A 22 5.59 -4.15 -21.46
C PRO A 22 5.32 -5.66 -21.37
N ARG A 23 6.35 -6.47 -21.61
CA ARG A 23 6.25 -7.92 -21.35
C ARG A 23 5.94 -8.12 -19.87
N VAL A 24 4.75 -8.63 -19.57
CA VAL A 24 4.30 -8.97 -18.23
C VAL A 24 4.68 -10.42 -17.89
N PRO A 25 4.88 -10.77 -16.61
CA PRO A 25 5.28 -12.12 -16.23
C PRO A 25 4.37 -13.21 -16.84
N GLY A 26 4.99 -14.21 -17.46
CA GLY A 26 4.32 -15.33 -18.13
C GLY A 26 3.90 -15.12 -19.58
N ASP A 27 4.31 -14.01 -20.24
CA ASP A 27 4.12 -13.71 -21.69
C ASP A 27 2.69 -13.81 -22.24
N ALA A 28 1.68 -14.04 -21.39
CA ALA A 28 0.27 -14.06 -21.78
C ALA A 28 -0.21 -12.64 -22.10
N PRO A 29 -1.03 -12.45 -23.15
CA PRO A 29 -1.56 -11.16 -23.52
C PRO A 29 -2.39 -10.55 -22.39
N LEU A 30 -2.36 -9.22 -22.30
CA LEU A 30 -3.18 -8.47 -21.36
C LEU A 30 -4.67 -8.68 -21.69
N THR A 31 -5.49 -8.78 -20.66
CA THR A 31 -6.94 -8.65 -20.81
C THR A 31 -7.30 -7.22 -21.25
N ARG A 32 -8.50 -7.03 -21.82
CA ARG A 32 -8.99 -5.69 -22.21
C ARG A 32 -8.92 -4.68 -21.05
N LEU A 33 -9.20 -5.11 -19.82
CA LEU A 33 -9.15 -4.26 -18.64
C LEU A 33 -7.70 -3.88 -18.27
N GLU A 34 -6.78 -4.84 -18.33
CA GLU A 34 -5.36 -4.59 -18.10
C GLU A 34 -4.74 -3.71 -19.20
N GLU A 35 -5.17 -3.85 -20.46
CA GLU A 35 -4.77 -2.95 -21.56
C GLU A 35 -5.25 -1.51 -21.34
N GLN A 36 -6.48 -1.33 -20.84
CA GLN A 36 -6.96 -0.01 -20.43
C GLN A 36 -6.11 0.56 -19.29
N GLY A 37 -5.77 -0.27 -18.31
CA GLY A 37 -4.87 0.09 -17.22
C GLY A 37 -3.49 0.51 -17.70
N TRP A 38 -2.91 -0.20 -18.66
CA TRP A 38 -1.65 0.16 -19.30
C TRP A 38 -1.70 1.54 -19.96
N LYS A 39 -2.78 1.85 -20.68
CA LYS A 39 -2.95 3.17 -21.33
C LYS A 39 -2.99 4.30 -20.31
N ILE A 40 -3.68 4.09 -19.18
CA ILE A 40 -3.71 5.04 -18.07
C ILE A 40 -2.31 5.17 -17.47
N PHE A 41 -1.68 4.05 -17.11
CA PHE A 41 -0.34 4.03 -16.54
C PHE A 41 0.70 4.75 -17.42
N SER A 42 0.57 4.65 -18.74
CA SER A 42 1.47 5.28 -19.71
C SER A 42 1.23 6.78 -19.95
N ARG A 43 -0.02 7.24 -19.82
CA ARG A 43 -0.37 8.67 -20.02
C ARG A 43 -0.20 9.48 -18.74
N GLU A 44 -0.38 8.85 -17.57
CA GLU A 44 -0.13 9.48 -16.28
C GLU A 44 1.38 9.57 -16.02
N PRO A 45 1.86 10.46 -15.11
CA PRO A 45 3.27 10.52 -14.72
C PRO A 45 3.81 9.24 -14.05
N CYS A 46 2.97 8.20 -13.92
CA CYS A 46 3.34 6.89 -13.40
C CYS A 46 4.52 6.28 -14.18
N PHE A 47 4.44 6.13 -15.51
CA PHE A 47 5.44 5.41 -16.30
C PHE A 47 6.71 6.23 -16.59
N SER A 48 6.55 7.51 -16.94
CA SER A 48 7.62 8.34 -17.50
C SER A 48 8.35 9.19 -16.47
N ALA A 49 7.71 9.51 -15.33
CA ALA A 49 8.31 10.36 -14.31
C ALA A 49 8.88 9.56 -13.13
N CYS A 50 8.25 8.42 -12.77
CA CYS A 50 8.60 7.70 -11.55
C CYS A 50 8.84 6.20 -11.76
N HIS A 51 7.83 5.43 -12.18
CA HIS A 51 7.85 3.96 -12.18
C HIS A 51 8.20 3.37 -13.56
N ALA A 52 9.41 2.83 -13.70
CA ALA A 52 9.76 2.05 -14.90
C ALA A 52 9.10 0.65 -14.85
N THR A 53 8.24 0.32 -15.82
CA THR A 53 7.66 -1.04 -15.97
C THR A 53 8.60 -2.04 -16.64
N SER A 54 9.72 -1.57 -17.19
CA SER A 54 10.75 -2.43 -17.75
C SER A 54 12.12 -1.75 -17.69
N VAL A 55 13.08 -2.45 -17.08
CA VAL A 55 14.53 -2.30 -17.23
C VAL A 55 15.06 -0.89 -17.01
N ALA A 56 15.69 -0.67 -15.84
CA ALA A 56 16.88 0.15 -15.67
C ALA A 56 17.07 1.26 -16.72
N VAL A 57 16.19 2.26 -16.74
CA VAL A 57 16.62 3.56 -17.24
C VAL A 57 17.25 4.22 -16.02
N THR A 58 18.52 3.90 -15.78
CA THR A 58 19.42 4.73 -15.00
C THR A 58 19.59 6.04 -15.78
N LEU A 59 18.57 6.90 -15.72
CA LEU A 59 18.78 8.30 -16.03
C LEU A 59 19.74 8.84 -14.97
N PRO A 60 20.75 9.66 -15.32
CA PRO A 60 21.53 10.37 -14.31
C PRO A 60 20.57 11.22 -13.48
N GLY A 61 20.34 10.85 -12.22
CA GLY A 61 19.32 11.45 -11.33
C GLY A 61 18.02 10.63 -11.17
N SER A 62 17.92 9.41 -11.69
CA SER A 62 16.87 8.47 -11.30
C SER A 62 16.97 8.24 -9.79
N LEU A 63 15.85 8.37 -9.10
CA LEU A 63 15.75 8.18 -7.65
C LEU A 63 15.84 6.68 -7.32
N ASP A 64 17.00 6.09 -7.61
CA ASP A 64 17.30 4.68 -7.37
C ASP A 64 17.09 4.41 -5.88
N GLY A 65 16.06 3.60 -5.56
CA GLY A 65 15.66 3.26 -4.19
C GLY A 65 14.46 4.03 -3.62
N PHE A 66 14.07 5.18 -4.21
CA PHE A 66 12.87 5.91 -3.79
C PHE A 66 11.63 5.49 -4.58
N VAL A 67 11.81 5.08 -5.84
CA VAL A 67 10.71 4.59 -6.68
C VAL A 67 10.82 3.08 -6.89
N PRO A 68 9.83 2.28 -6.45
CA PRO A 68 9.94 0.83 -6.50
C PRO A 68 9.74 0.26 -7.91
N ASP A 69 10.46 -0.81 -8.24
CA ASP A 69 10.13 -1.71 -9.37
C ASP A 69 8.82 -2.43 -9.05
N LEU A 70 7.74 -2.00 -9.71
CA LEU A 70 6.37 -2.48 -9.46
C LEU A 70 6.19 -3.97 -9.74
N ARG A 71 7.13 -4.64 -10.42
CA ARG A 71 7.11 -6.10 -10.63
C ARG A 71 7.64 -6.87 -9.42
N LYS A 72 8.37 -6.20 -8.53
CA LYS A 72 9.02 -6.78 -7.35
C LYS A 72 8.40 -6.34 -6.02
N THR A 73 7.40 -5.46 -6.06
CA THR A 73 6.67 -5.04 -4.86
C THR A 73 5.84 -6.19 -4.30
N ALA A 74 5.59 -6.15 -2.99
CA ALA A 74 4.67 -7.08 -2.34
C ALA A 74 3.31 -7.08 -3.05
N ARG A 75 2.72 -8.27 -3.20
CA ARG A 75 1.41 -8.43 -3.83
C ARG A 75 0.33 -7.70 -3.03
N ARG A 76 -0.56 -6.97 -3.72
CA ARG A 76 -1.63 -6.17 -3.14
C ARG A 76 -3.00 -6.53 -3.73
N THR A 77 -4.04 -6.40 -2.92
CA THR A 77 -5.43 -6.51 -3.37
C THR A 77 -5.85 -5.29 -4.18
N SER A 78 -6.96 -5.39 -4.91
CA SER A 78 -7.38 -4.31 -5.83
C SER A 78 -7.77 -3.06 -5.04
N ASP A 79 -8.52 -3.24 -3.96
CA ASP A 79 -8.91 -2.20 -3.02
C ASP A 79 -7.71 -1.51 -2.34
N TRP A 80 -6.61 -2.22 -2.07
CA TRP A 80 -5.37 -1.58 -1.61
C TRP A 80 -4.83 -0.59 -2.64
N TYR A 81 -4.78 -0.98 -3.93
CA TYR A 81 -4.33 -0.09 -4.99
C TYR A 81 -5.28 1.11 -5.13
N LEU A 82 -6.59 0.90 -5.02
CA LEU A 82 -7.55 2.01 -5.03
C LEU A 82 -7.30 2.99 -3.88
N ALA A 83 -7.17 2.49 -2.65
CA ALA A 83 -6.86 3.32 -1.48
C ALA A 83 -5.55 4.09 -1.67
N TYR A 84 -4.51 3.42 -2.16
CA TYR A 84 -3.20 4.04 -2.38
C TYR A 84 -3.24 5.09 -3.50
N LEU A 85 -3.96 4.84 -4.60
CA LEU A 85 -4.10 5.79 -5.70
C LEU A 85 -4.93 7.02 -5.29
N VAL A 86 -5.94 6.85 -4.44
CA VAL A 86 -6.78 7.96 -3.95
C VAL A 86 -6.00 8.84 -2.98
N ASN A 87 -5.41 8.25 -1.93
CA ASN A 87 -4.56 9.00 -1.01
C ASN A 87 -3.31 8.17 -0.62
N PRO A 88 -2.19 8.36 -1.34
CA PRO A 88 -0.96 7.66 -1.04
C PRO A 88 -0.43 7.88 0.37
N ARG A 89 -0.63 9.09 0.94
CA ARG A 89 -0.13 9.45 2.27
C ARG A 89 -0.98 8.89 3.42
N ALA A 90 -2.26 8.58 3.17
CA ALA A 90 -3.08 7.85 4.14
C ALA A 90 -2.61 6.39 4.30
N VAL A 91 -2.08 5.78 3.24
CA VAL A 91 -1.56 4.40 3.28
C VAL A 91 -0.08 4.35 3.67
N LEU A 92 0.74 5.25 3.12
CA LEU A 92 2.17 5.38 3.36
C LEU A 92 2.51 6.86 3.65
N PRO A 93 2.71 7.25 4.92
CA PRO A 93 2.76 8.66 5.38
C PRO A 93 3.73 9.59 4.67
N TYR A 94 4.84 9.03 4.17
CA TYR A 94 5.90 9.77 3.50
C TYR A 94 5.95 9.49 1.99
N SER A 95 4.85 8.99 1.41
CA SER A 95 4.81 8.69 -0.01
C SER A 95 5.00 9.96 -0.84
N PRO A 96 5.96 9.95 -1.79
CA PRO A 96 6.10 11.00 -2.79
C PRO A 96 5.03 10.92 -3.89
N MET A 97 4.31 9.81 -3.96
CA MET A 97 3.36 9.55 -5.03
C MET A 97 2.23 10.59 -4.95
N PRO A 98 1.86 11.23 -6.08
CA PRO A 98 0.72 12.13 -6.11
C PRO A 98 -0.60 11.35 -5.98
N SER A 99 -1.66 12.04 -5.59
CA SER A 99 -3.02 11.48 -5.64
C SER A 99 -3.50 11.43 -7.09
N PHE A 100 -4.14 10.31 -7.42
CA PHE A 100 -4.86 10.08 -8.68
C PHE A 100 -6.38 10.03 -8.46
N GLY A 101 -6.86 10.65 -7.37
CA GLY A 101 -8.28 10.71 -7.00
C GLY A 101 -9.20 11.32 -8.06
N TYR A 102 -8.64 12.00 -9.07
CA TYR A 102 -9.37 12.56 -10.22
C TYR A 102 -9.75 11.53 -11.28
N LEU A 103 -9.13 10.35 -11.29
CA LEU A 103 -9.48 9.28 -12.22
C LEU A 103 -10.90 8.77 -11.92
N SER A 104 -11.64 8.40 -12.97
CA SER A 104 -12.93 7.76 -12.79
C SER A 104 -12.79 6.39 -12.13
N ARG A 105 -13.87 5.89 -11.51
CA ARG A 105 -13.86 4.56 -10.86
C ARG A 105 -13.43 3.45 -11.80
N ASP A 106 -13.83 3.52 -13.07
CA ASP A 106 -13.49 2.50 -14.07
C ASP A 106 -12.03 2.61 -14.51
N GLU A 107 -11.49 3.82 -14.63
CA GLU A 107 -10.06 4.04 -14.86
C GLU A 107 -9.21 3.52 -13.70
N MET A 108 -9.61 3.80 -12.45
CA MET A 108 -8.88 3.27 -11.28
C MET A 108 -8.91 1.74 -11.24
N LYS A 109 -10.06 1.11 -11.54
CA LYS A 109 -10.16 -0.35 -11.62
C LYS A 109 -9.27 -0.93 -12.72
N ALA A 110 -9.24 -0.30 -13.90
CA ALA A 110 -8.39 -0.72 -15.00
C ALA A 110 -6.91 -0.61 -14.62
N LEU A 111 -6.52 0.53 -14.03
CA LEU A 111 -5.16 0.76 -13.55
C LEU A 111 -4.76 -0.26 -12.47
N ALA A 112 -5.61 -0.49 -11.46
CA ALA A 112 -5.37 -1.49 -10.42
C ALA A 112 -5.20 -2.91 -11.00
N ALA A 113 -6.01 -3.30 -11.99
CA ALA A 113 -5.88 -4.59 -12.67
C ALA A 113 -4.51 -4.74 -13.36
N PHE A 114 -4.05 -3.70 -14.06
CA PHE A 114 -2.73 -3.69 -14.66
C PHE A 114 -1.61 -3.77 -13.61
N LEU A 115 -1.70 -3.00 -12.51
CA LEU A 115 -0.72 -3.04 -11.43
C LEU A 115 -0.64 -4.42 -10.74
N GLN A 116 -1.79 -5.08 -10.56
CA GLN A 116 -1.83 -6.46 -10.07
C GLN A 116 -1.20 -7.46 -11.04
N ARG A 117 -1.30 -7.21 -12.35
CA ARG A 117 -0.67 -8.05 -13.37
C ARG A 117 0.85 -8.00 -13.28
N LEU A 118 1.43 -6.85 -12.93
CA LEU A 118 2.88 -6.65 -12.84
C LEU A 118 3.55 -7.52 -11.77
N ASN A 119 2.90 -7.74 -10.62
CA ASN A 119 3.44 -8.51 -9.50
C ASN A 119 2.65 -9.80 -9.20
N ARG A 120 1.94 -10.34 -10.20
CA ARG A 120 1.07 -11.52 -10.03
C ARG A 120 1.80 -12.74 -9.47
N ASP A 121 3.05 -12.93 -9.88
CA ASP A 121 3.88 -14.08 -9.52
C ASP A 121 4.55 -13.92 -8.15
N VAL A 122 4.47 -12.73 -7.54
CA VAL A 122 4.92 -12.51 -6.16
C VAL A 122 3.95 -13.25 -5.22
N PRO A 123 4.43 -14.16 -4.36
CA PRO A 123 3.58 -14.85 -3.41
C PRO A 123 2.86 -13.86 -2.49
N ALA A 124 1.61 -14.16 -2.16
CA ALA A 124 0.91 -13.41 -1.12
C ALA A 124 1.65 -13.58 0.23
N PRO A 125 1.69 -12.52 1.06
CA PRO A 125 2.28 -12.61 2.39
C PRO A 125 1.56 -13.69 3.20
N LYS A 126 2.34 -14.51 3.90
CA LYS A 126 1.84 -15.55 4.81
C LYS A 126 2.06 -15.09 6.23
N LEU A 127 1.02 -15.17 7.04
CA LEU A 127 1.09 -14.89 8.46
C LEU A 127 2.00 -15.93 9.13
N ARG A 128 3.10 -15.49 9.74
CA ARG A 128 3.96 -16.33 10.57
C ARG A 128 3.48 -16.23 12.02
N PRO A 129 3.10 -17.33 12.67
CA PRO A 129 2.80 -17.30 14.11
C PRO A 129 4.03 -16.85 14.91
N VAL A 130 3.89 -15.74 15.63
CA VAL A 130 4.92 -15.22 16.55
C VAL A 130 4.69 -15.80 17.94
N ARG A 131 5.73 -16.39 18.55
CA ARG A 131 5.63 -16.90 19.92
C ARG A 131 5.60 -15.74 20.93
N PRO A 132 4.91 -15.86 22.08
CA PRO A 132 4.82 -14.77 23.06
C PRO A 132 6.18 -14.20 23.51
N GLU A 133 7.22 -15.03 23.58
CA GLU A 133 8.56 -14.63 24.02
C GLU A 133 9.30 -13.76 22.99
N GLU A 134 8.86 -13.78 21.73
CA GLU A 134 9.40 -12.93 20.66
C GLU A 134 8.82 -11.50 20.68
N ILE A 135 7.73 -11.27 21.43
CA ILE A 135 7.07 -9.97 21.52
C ILE A 135 7.79 -9.12 22.58
N PRO A 136 8.36 -7.95 22.23
CA PRO A 136 8.95 -7.07 23.22
C PRO A 136 7.95 -6.70 24.32
N ARG A 137 8.39 -6.77 25.58
CA ARG A 137 7.53 -6.41 26.73
C ARG A 137 7.28 -4.92 26.73
N THR A 138 6.01 -4.54 26.86
CA THR A 138 5.54 -3.16 27.05
C THR A 138 4.63 -3.10 28.27
N ALA A 139 4.72 -2.04 29.06
CA ALA A 139 3.80 -1.82 30.17
C ALA A 139 2.39 -1.44 29.67
N LYS A 140 1.36 -1.71 30.50
CA LYS A 140 -0.01 -1.21 30.28
C LYS A 140 -0.15 0.16 30.95
N ASP A 141 0.62 1.13 30.45
CA ASP A 141 0.76 2.46 31.05
C ASP A 141 0.65 3.58 30.03
N PHE A 142 0.54 4.80 30.54
CA PHE A 142 0.38 6.02 29.74
C PHE A 142 1.53 6.26 28.76
N ALA A 143 2.77 5.94 29.17
CA ALA A 143 3.94 6.09 28.32
C ALA A 143 3.85 5.19 27.08
N SER A 144 3.50 3.92 27.29
CA SER A 144 3.35 2.93 26.22
C SER A 144 2.18 3.28 25.29
N TYR A 145 1.03 3.70 25.85
CA TYR A 145 -0.11 4.14 25.03
C TYR A 145 0.21 5.38 24.20
N ARG A 146 0.88 6.39 24.75
CA ARG A 146 1.30 7.58 23.97
C ARG A 146 2.29 7.24 22.86
N ALA A 147 3.25 6.36 23.14
CA ALA A 147 4.21 5.93 22.12
C ALA A 147 3.52 5.10 21.03
N GLY A 148 2.62 4.20 21.40
CA GLY A 148 1.79 3.42 20.47
C GLY A 148 0.86 4.31 19.63
N ARG A 149 0.25 5.35 20.22
CA ARG A 149 -0.56 6.34 19.50
C ARG A 149 0.22 7.01 18.38
N LYS A 150 1.46 7.43 18.62
CA LYS A 150 2.30 8.06 17.58
C LYS A 150 2.48 7.13 16.39
N VAL A 151 2.75 5.84 16.64
CA VAL A 151 2.86 4.83 15.58
C VAL A 151 1.52 4.63 14.87
N PHE A 152 0.42 4.51 15.63
CA PHE A 152 -0.91 4.29 15.10
C PHE A 152 -1.39 5.45 14.21
N SER A 153 -1.32 6.69 14.69
CA SER A 153 -1.72 7.89 13.93
C SER A 153 -0.87 8.05 12.67
N THR A 154 0.38 7.62 12.71
CA THR A 154 1.26 7.66 11.52
C THR A 154 0.87 6.55 10.53
N TYR A 155 0.85 5.28 10.92
CA TYR A 155 0.83 4.17 9.95
C TYR A 155 -0.52 3.44 9.82
N CYS A 156 -1.44 3.62 10.77
CA CYS A 156 -2.64 2.80 10.89
C CYS A 156 -3.93 3.62 10.69
N ALA A 157 -3.95 4.87 11.15
CA ALA A 157 -5.14 5.71 11.19
C ALA A 157 -5.72 6.06 9.80
N GLY A 158 -4.91 6.06 8.74
CA GLY A 158 -5.41 6.30 7.39
C GLY A 158 -6.46 5.27 6.94
N CYS A 159 -6.36 4.02 7.42
CA CYS A 159 -7.38 2.98 7.20
C CYS A 159 -8.29 2.80 8.42
N HIS A 160 -7.72 2.70 9.63
CA HIS A 160 -8.48 2.36 10.84
C HIS A 160 -9.16 3.54 11.53
N GLY A 161 -8.82 4.78 11.16
CA GLY A 161 -9.29 6.02 11.80
C GLY A 161 -8.64 6.27 13.16
N GLU A 162 -8.50 7.54 13.57
CA GLU A 162 -7.92 7.91 14.87
C GLU A 162 -8.69 7.34 16.08
N SER A 163 -10.00 7.07 15.90
CA SER A 163 -10.87 6.41 16.88
C SER A 163 -10.68 4.90 16.97
N GLY A 164 -9.96 4.29 16.02
CA GLY A 164 -9.83 2.83 15.92
C GLY A 164 -11.09 2.11 15.44
N SER A 165 -12.15 2.83 15.02
CA SER A 165 -13.45 2.25 14.69
C SER A 165 -13.59 1.73 13.26
N GLY A 166 -12.53 1.77 12.44
CA GLY A 166 -12.51 1.18 11.10
C GLY A 166 -12.89 2.12 9.94
N GLY A 167 -12.98 3.43 10.18
CA GLY A 167 -13.44 4.42 9.20
C GLY A 167 -12.40 5.48 8.85
N GLY A 168 -11.13 5.09 8.69
CA GLY A 168 -10.08 6.00 8.24
C GLY A 168 -10.38 6.58 6.85
N GLU A 169 -9.63 7.62 6.48
CA GLU A 169 -9.84 8.37 5.23
C GLU A 169 -10.01 7.46 4.00
N VAL A 170 -9.21 6.40 3.88
CA VAL A 170 -9.30 5.43 2.79
C VAL A 170 -9.94 4.10 3.20
N GLY A 171 -10.34 3.94 4.46
CA GLY A 171 -10.91 2.70 5.01
C GLY A 171 -12.19 2.26 4.30
N HIS A 172 -13.04 3.23 3.93
CA HIS A 172 -14.30 2.99 3.21
C HIS A 172 -14.14 2.47 1.77
N LEU A 173 -12.91 2.51 1.23
CA LEU A 173 -12.59 1.97 -0.10
C LEU A 173 -12.23 0.48 -0.05
N LEU A 174 -12.10 -0.10 1.15
CA LEU A 174 -11.56 -1.44 1.38
C LEU A 174 -12.65 -2.50 1.52
N SER A 175 -12.36 -3.71 1.06
CA SER A 175 -13.27 -4.85 1.18
C SER A 175 -12.50 -6.11 1.61
N PRO A 176 -12.67 -6.56 2.87
CA PRO A 176 -13.54 -5.99 3.90
C PRO A 176 -13.03 -4.64 4.44
N GLU A 177 -13.92 -3.85 5.03
CA GLU A 177 -13.54 -2.65 5.78
C GLU A 177 -12.59 -3.00 6.95
N PRO A 178 -11.73 -2.05 7.37
CA PRO A 178 -10.86 -2.23 8.51
C PRO A 178 -11.62 -2.59 9.78
N ARG A 179 -11.03 -3.45 10.60
CA ARG A 179 -11.65 -3.88 11.86
C ARG A 179 -11.83 -2.69 12.81
N ASP A 180 -13.04 -2.58 13.35
CA ASP A 180 -13.34 -1.80 14.56
C ASP A 180 -12.67 -2.42 15.79
N PHE A 181 -11.68 -1.72 16.35
CA PHE A 181 -10.94 -2.11 17.56
C PHE A 181 -11.65 -1.72 18.86
N THR A 182 -12.74 -0.96 18.80
CA THR A 182 -13.56 -0.61 19.97
C THR A 182 -14.53 -1.74 20.37
N ASP A 183 -14.71 -2.74 19.49
CA ASP A 183 -15.46 -3.97 19.80
C ASP A 183 -14.69 -4.84 20.81
N ALA A 184 -15.01 -4.66 22.09
CA ALA A 184 -14.41 -5.42 23.19
C ALA A 184 -14.72 -6.92 23.14
N ILE A 185 -15.85 -7.34 22.58
CA ILE A 185 -16.21 -8.77 22.44
C ILE A 185 -15.30 -9.42 21.42
N TRP A 186 -15.03 -8.74 20.30
CA TRP A 186 -14.07 -9.24 19.33
C TRP A 186 -12.63 -9.21 19.87
N MET A 187 -12.23 -8.10 20.50
CA MET A 187 -10.87 -7.91 21.02
C MET A 187 -10.51 -8.96 22.09
N SER A 188 -11.43 -9.29 22.99
CA SER A 188 -11.22 -10.30 24.04
C SER A 188 -10.96 -11.72 23.52
N LYS A 189 -11.27 -11.99 22.25
CA LYS A 189 -11.02 -13.29 21.59
C LYS A 189 -9.65 -13.35 20.89
N GLN A 190 -8.94 -12.23 20.80
CA GLN A 190 -7.65 -12.15 20.12
C GLN A 190 -6.50 -12.41 21.09
N THR A 191 -5.37 -12.89 20.56
CA THR A 191 -4.13 -13.02 21.32
C THR A 191 -3.14 -11.95 20.89
N GLU A 192 -2.27 -11.50 21.81
CA GLU A 192 -1.17 -10.57 21.51
C GLU A 192 -0.30 -11.13 20.36
N SER A 193 0.01 -12.43 20.38
CA SER A 193 0.72 -13.13 19.30
C SER A 193 0.03 -13.00 17.94
N TYR A 194 -1.28 -13.20 17.87
CA TYR A 194 -2.01 -13.09 16.59
C TYR A 194 -1.99 -11.65 16.07
N LEU A 195 -2.35 -10.67 16.91
CA LEU A 195 -2.39 -9.27 16.51
C LEU A 195 -0.99 -8.75 16.12
N PHE A 196 0.05 -9.11 16.88
CA PHE A 196 1.43 -8.77 16.56
C PHE A 196 1.88 -9.36 15.21
N SER A 197 1.49 -10.61 14.93
CA SER A 197 1.78 -11.26 13.64
C SER A 197 1.06 -10.52 12.50
N VAL A 198 -0.19 -10.10 12.69
CA VAL A 198 -0.95 -9.34 11.68
C VAL A 198 -0.32 -7.97 11.43
N ILE A 199 0.19 -7.29 12.46
CA ILE A 199 0.92 -6.02 12.29
C ILE A 199 2.22 -6.26 11.50
N ALA A 200 2.94 -7.34 11.77
CA ALA A 200 4.21 -7.65 11.12
C ALA A 200 4.02 -8.06 9.65
N ASP A 201 3.15 -9.03 9.38
CA ASP A 201 3.07 -9.71 8.08
C ASP A 201 1.87 -9.24 7.24
N GLY A 202 0.95 -8.48 7.85
CA GLY A 202 -0.31 -8.09 7.24
C GLY A 202 -1.34 -9.21 7.33
N LYS A 203 -2.43 -9.04 6.58
CA LYS A 203 -3.48 -10.05 6.48
C LYS A 203 -3.66 -10.46 5.02
N ALA A 204 -3.42 -11.74 4.73
CA ALA A 204 -3.55 -12.28 3.40
C ALA A 204 -4.96 -12.03 2.84
N ASN A 205 -5.03 -11.71 1.55
CA ASN A 205 -6.27 -11.42 0.82
C ASN A 205 -7.09 -10.24 1.36
N THR A 206 -6.45 -9.31 2.08
CA THR A 206 -7.04 -8.00 2.39
C THR A 206 -6.06 -6.89 2.05
N ALA A 207 -6.53 -5.64 2.13
CA ALA A 207 -5.70 -4.46 1.98
C ALA A 207 -4.80 -4.17 3.21
N MET A 208 -4.71 -5.02 4.24
CA MET A 208 -3.84 -4.77 5.38
C MET A 208 -2.40 -5.18 5.05
N PRO A 209 -1.45 -4.23 4.85
CA PRO A 209 -0.06 -4.57 4.58
C PRO A 209 0.64 -5.06 5.85
N GLY A 210 1.76 -5.77 5.67
CA GLY A 210 2.70 -6.00 6.75
C GLY A 210 3.61 -4.80 6.97
N PHE A 211 3.93 -4.54 8.24
CA PHE A 211 4.85 -3.48 8.67
C PHE A 211 6.18 -4.05 9.22
N GLY A 212 6.48 -5.31 8.92
CA GLY A 212 7.70 -6.02 9.29
C GLY A 212 8.99 -5.27 8.95
N ASP A 213 9.01 -4.69 7.76
CA ASP A 213 10.19 -4.03 7.15
C ASP A 213 10.28 -2.52 7.48
N ILE A 214 9.21 -1.94 8.06
CA ILE A 214 9.11 -0.49 8.30
C ILE A 214 9.18 -0.17 9.80
N LEU A 215 8.55 -1.00 10.63
CA LEU A 215 8.51 -0.80 12.08
C LEU A 215 9.49 -1.75 12.77
N THR A 216 10.13 -1.28 13.83
CA THR A 216 10.90 -2.16 14.72
C THR A 216 9.95 -3.08 15.52
N PRO A 217 10.44 -4.22 16.05
CA PRO A 217 9.64 -5.07 16.93
C PRO A 217 9.03 -4.30 18.12
N MET A 218 9.77 -3.35 18.69
CA MET A 218 9.29 -2.52 19.80
C MET A 218 8.16 -1.58 19.36
N GLN A 219 8.28 -0.92 18.20
CA GLN A 219 7.19 -0.09 17.66
C GLN A 219 5.93 -0.91 17.39
N ARG A 220 6.08 -2.15 16.89
CA ARG A 220 4.94 -3.07 16.71
C ARG A 220 4.29 -3.47 18.04
N ALA A 221 5.08 -3.67 19.10
CA ALA A 221 4.54 -3.98 20.42
C ALA A 221 3.82 -2.77 21.05
N LEU A 222 4.35 -1.57 20.84
CA LEU A 222 3.73 -0.33 21.31
C LEU A 222 2.41 -0.04 20.59
N VAL A 223 2.35 -0.21 19.26
CA VAL A 223 1.09 -0.03 18.52
C VAL A 223 0.08 -1.12 18.85
N LEU A 224 0.52 -2.37 19.07
CA LEU A 224 -0.33 -3.43 19.61
C LEU A 224 -0.99 -3.00 20.93
N ARG A 225 -0.20 -2.46 21.87
CA ARG A 225 -0.73 -1.97 23.15
C ARG A 225 -1.76 -0.86 22.98
N TYR A 226 -1.57 0.02 21.99
CA TYR A 226 -2.53 1.07 21.65
C TYR A 226 -3.77 0.54 20.92
N ILE A 227 -3.67 -0.56 20.18
CA ILE A 227 -4.83 -1.22 19.58
C ILE A 227 -5.73 -1.82 20.67
N GLU A 228 -5.15 -2.48 21.67
CA GLU A 228 -5.90 -3.03 22.81
C GLU A 228 -6.55 -1.94 23.67
N TYR A 229 -5.91 -0.76 23.75
CA TYR A 229 -6.44 0.40 24.46
C TYR A 229 -7.83 0.82 23.98
N PHE A 230 -8.15 0.68 22.68
CA PHE A 230 -9.48 1.06 22.15
C PHE A 230 -10.63 0.30 22.80
N ALA A 231 -10.39 -0.94 23.23
CA ALA A 231 -11.37 -1.82 23.88
C ALA A 231 -11.26 -1.83 25.42
N ASP A 232 -10.33 -1.07 26.01
CA ASP A 232 -10.12 -1.03 27.46
C ASP A 232 -10.69 0.27 28.05
N PRO A 233 -11.94 0.25 28.59
CA PRO A 233 -12.58 1.45 29.12
C PRO A 233 -11.82 2.06 30.29
N VAL A 234 -11.13 1.24 31.09
CA VAL A 234 -10.35 1.72 32.24
C VAL A 234 -9.09 2.43 31.78
N ALA A 235 -8.40 1.89 30.77
CA ALA A 235 -7.23 2.55 30.19
C ALA A 235 -7.61 3.88 29.52
N ARG A 236 -8.76 3.93 28.83
CA ARG A 236 -9.32 5.16 28.24
C ARG A 236 -9.59 6.23 29.28
N GLU A 237 -10.31 5.87 30.35
CA GLU A 237 -10.58 6.79 31.44
C GLU A 237 -9.28 7.30 32.10
N ARG A 238 -8.30 6.43 32.32
CA ARG A 238 -6.98 6.82 32.87
C ARG A 238 -6.22 7.80 31.96
N MET A 239 -6.29 7.61 30.65
CA MET A 239 -5.68 8.52 29.66
C MET A 239 -6.40 9.88 29.62
N GLU A 240 -7.73 9.89 29.68
CA GLU A 240 -8.57 11.09 29.62
C GLU A 240 -8.47 11.94 30.89
N LEU A 241 -8.41 11.31 32.06
CA LEU A 241 -8.29 11.98 33.36
C LEU A 241 -6.87 12.44 33.68
N GLY A 242 -5.90 12.21 32.80
CA GLY A 242 -4.51 12.65 33.00
C GLY A 242 -3.84 12.00 34.22
N PHE A 243 -4.34 10.87 34.72
CA PHE A 243 -3.70 10.06 35.76
C PHE A 243 -2.51 9.30 35.16
N VAL A 244 -1.53 10.08 34.75
CA VAL A 244 -0.15 9.64 34.57
C VAL A 244 0.43 9.69 35.97
N ALA A 245 0.57 8.53 36.63
CA ALA A 245 1.46 8.48 37.76
C ALA A 245 2.85 8.99 37.30
N PRO A 246 3.51 9.85 38.09
CA PRO A 246 4.81 10.42 37.73
C PRO A 246 5.86 9.35 37.40
#